data_AF-A0A392PJZ2-F1
#
_entry.id   AF-A0A392PJZ2-F1
#
_cell.length_a   1.000
_cell.length_b   1.000
_cell.length_c   1.000
_cell.angle_alpha   90.00
_cell.angle_beta   90.00
_cell.angle_gamma   90.00
#
_symmetry.space_group_name_H-M   'P 1'
#
loop_
_entity.id
_entity.type
_entity.pdbx_description
1 polymer ?
#
loop_
_entity_poly.entity_id
_entity_poly.type
_entity_poly.pdbx_seq_one_letter_code
_entity_poly.pdbx_strand_id
1 'polypeptide(L)'
;VLVSELAGKTVGLFFGAYWSPPCRAFTVQLADVYNNLKDTKGHCFEIVLVSTDKDLKEFNVNRTSMPWLAIPYEDRTRHDLCRIFDIKKIPALVFIGPDGKVISLDGKFMVSSYGAEAFPFTESRIRDLEAALRKEGDALPQQVEDVKHEHVLKLDRAKAYVCDACKKQGKFWAFSCDV
;
A
#
# COMPACT_ATOMS: atom_id res chain seq x y z
N VAL A 1 -5.60 6.54 22.84
CA VAL A 1 -6.42 5.66 21.98
C VAL A 1 -6.41 4.28 22.60
N LEU A 2 -7.56 3.84 23.10
CA LEU A 2 -7.74 2.47 23.57
C LEU A 2 -7.92 1.52 22.38
N VAL A 3 -7.53 0.26 22.52
CA VAL A 3 -7.74 -0.76 21.46
C VAL A 3 -9.23 -0.92 21.12
N SER A 4 -10.12 -0.73 22.10
CA SER A 4 -11.57 -0.74 21.90
C SER A 4 -12.06 0.33 20.92
N GLU A 5 -11.35 1.46 20.76
CA GLU A 5 -11.65 2.48 19.76
C GLU A 5 -11.34 2.03 18.31
N LEU A 6 -10.69 0.87 18.14
CA LEU A 6 -10.43 0.26 16.84
C LEU A 6 -11.49 -0.79 16.45
N ALA A 7 -12.39 -1.16 17.37
CA ALA A 7 -13.43 -2.15 17.09
C ALA A 7 -14.32 -1.69 15.93
N GLY A 8 -14.64 -2.61 15.01
CA GLY A 8 -15.44 -2.31 13.82
C GLY A 8 -14.69 -1.61 12.67
N LYS A 9 -13.40 -1.30 12.82
CA LYS A 9 -12.57 -0.72 11.76
C LYS A 9 -11.80 -1.81 11.00
N THR A 10 -11.43 -1.51 9.76
CA THR A 10 -10.33 -2.21 9.10
C THR A 10 -9.01 -1.65 9.63
N VAL A 11 -8.15 -2.50 10.19
CA VAL A 11 -6.88 -2.11 10.81
C VAL A 11 -5.72 -2.68 10.01
N GLY A 12 -4.81 -1.81 9.56
CA GLY A 12 -3.53 -2.21 8.97
C GLY A 12 -2.43 -2.29 10.03
N LEU A 13 -1.93 -3.48 10.32
CA LEU A 13 -0.71 -3.67 11.11
C LEU A 13 0.51 -3.49 10.20
N PHE A 14 1.15 -2.33 10.30
CA PHE A 14 2.30 -1.97 9.49
C PHE A 14 3.60 -2.34 10.20
N PHE A 15 4.31 -3.34 9.70
CA PHE A 15 5.61 -3.76 10.20
C PHE A 15 6.71 -3.01 9.43
N GLY A 16 7.41 -2.11 10.12
CA GLY A 16 8.39 -1.24 9.48
C GLY A 16 9.41 -0.66 10.45
N ALA A 17 10.43 -0.02 9.89
CA ALA A 17 11.48 0.66 10.64
C ALA A 17 12.02 1.85 9.86
N TYR A 18 12.47 2.87 10.57
CA TYR A 18 13.04 4.10 10.00
C TYR A 18 14.36 3.85 9.28
N TRP A 19 15.22 2.98 9.83
CA TRP A 19 16.52 2.66 9.24
C TRP A 19 16.41 2.01 7.85
N SER A 20 15.25 1.43 7.51
CA SER A 20 15.01 0.68 6.28
C SER A 20 14.58 1.59 5.10
N PRO A 21 15.42 1.76 4.05
CA PRO A 21 15.03 2.52 2.86
C PRO A 21 13.72 2.07 2.19
N PRO A 22 13.45 0.77 1.96
CA PRO A 22 12.18 0.36 1.36
C PRO A 22 10.98 0.66 2.28
N CYS A 23 11.16 0.67 3.61
CA CYS A 23 10.11 1.12 4.52
C CYS A 23 9.82 2.60 4.32
N ARG A 24 10.84 3.46 4.29
CA ARG A 24 10.63 4.91 4.09
C ARG A 24 9.88 5.20 2.78
N ALA A 25 10.25 4.54 1.68
CA ALA A 25 9.54 4.69 0.41
C ALA A 25 8.06 4.24 0.51
N PHE A 26 7.80 3.09 1.15
CA PHE A 26 6.44 2.60 1.33
C PHE A 26 5.62 3.46 2.29
N THR A 27 6.22 4.06 3.33
CA THR A 27 5.54 4.96 4.27
C THR A 27 4.92 6.16 3.56
N VAL A 28 5.62 6.76 2.59
CA VAL A 28 5.08 7.89 1.80
C VAL A 28 3.81 7.44 1.06
N GLN A 29 3.90 6.31 0.35
CA GLN A 29 2.75 5.76 -0.36
C GLN A 29 1.58 5.40 0.58
N LEU A 30 1.89 4.81 1.73
CA LEU A 30 0.89 4.40 2.71
C LEU A 30 0.23 5.61 3.38
N ALA A 31 0.95 6.72 3.58
CA ALA A 31 0.41 7.98 4.07
C ALA A 31 -0.61 8.59 3.10
N ASP A 32 -0.32 8.58 1.80
CA ASP A 32 -1.25 9.05 0.77
C ASP A 32 -2.56 8.25 0.79
N VAL A 33 -2.45 6.91 0.86
CA VAL A 33 -3.62 6.02 0.94
C VAL A 33 -4.39 6.23 2.24
N TYR A 34 -3.69 6.34 3.35
CA TYR A 34 -4.29 6.58 4.66
C TYR A 34 -5.10 7.88 4.69
N ASN A 35 -4.51 8.98 4.22
CA ASN A 35 -5.19 10.28 4.18
C ASN A 35 -6.42 10.23 3.26
N ASN A 36 -6.28 9.64 2.06
CA ASN A 36 -7.42 9.47 1.16
C ASN A 36 -8.57 8.65 1.80
N LEU A 37 -8.24 7.58 2.51
CA LEU A 37 -9.25 6.75 3.18
C LEU A 37 -9.86 7.45 4.41
N LYS A 38 -9.09 8.25 5.15
CA LYS A 38 -9.64 9.10 6.23
C LYS A 38 -10.64 10.11 5.66
N ASP A 39 -10.35 10.70 4.50
CA ASP A 39 -11.23 11.67 3.86
C ASP A 39 -12.50 11.03 3.26
N THR A 40 -12.36 9.85 2.63
CA THR A 40 -13.45 9.22 1.86
C THR A 40 -14.27 8.19 2.63
N LYS A 41 -13.66 7.51 3.61
CA LYS A 41 -14.27 6.44 4.42
C LYS A 41 -14.37 6.80 5.90
N GLY A 42 -13.93 7.99 6.29
CA GLY A 42 -14.01 8.50 7.65
C GLY A 42 -13.26 7.61 8.64
N HIS A 43 -13.96 7.21 9.71
CA HIS A 43 -13.36 6.47 10.82
C HIS A 43 -13.29 4.95 10.62
N CYS A 44 -13.64 4.41 9.45
CA CYS A 44 -13.67 2.97 9.20
C CYS A 44 -12.29 2.32 8.98
N PHE A 45 -11.21 3.12 8.94
CA PHE A 45 -9.86 2.66 8.67
C PHE A 45 -8.84 3.22 9.68
N GLU A 46 -7.88 2.41 10.09
CA GLU A 46 -6.75 2.82 10.92
C GLU A 46 -5.49 2.03 10.59
N ILE A 47 -4.32 2.61 10.83
CA ILE A 47 -3.03 1.93 10.74
C ILE A 47 -2.36 1.94 12.11
N VAL A 48 -1.72 0.82 12.46
CA VAL A 48 -0.90 0.70 13.66
C VAL A 48 0.49 0.25 13.25
N LEU A 49 1.48 1.10 13.51
CA LEU A 49 2.89 0.77 13.36
C LEU A 49 3.29 -0.27 14.41
N VAL A 50 3.72 -1.42 13.91
CA VAL A 50 4.47 -2.44 14.65
C VAL A 50 5.95 -2.22 14.32
N SER A 51 6.59 -1.33 15.09
CA SER A 51 7.97 -0.93 14.81
C SER A 51 8.93 -2.11 14.99
N THR A 52 9.93 -2.17 14.10
CA THR A 52 11.11 -3.05 14.16
C THR A 52 12.41 -2.23 14.23
N ASP A 53 12.30 -0.97 14.67
CA ASP A 53 13.43 -0.08 14.96
C ASP A 53 14.32 -0.66 16.06
N LYS A 54 15.61 -0.32 16.03
CA LYS A 54 16.62 -0.93 16.92
C LYS A 54 16.66 -0.27 18.29
N ASP A 55 16.24 0.99 18.36
CA ASP A 55 16.20 1.76 19.59
C ASP A 55 15.03 2.76 19.60
N LEU A 56 14.78 3.32 20.78
CA LEU A 56 13.71 4.29 21.02
C LEU A 56 13.90 5.58 20.21
N LYS A 57 15.14 5.96 19.88
CA LYS A 57 15.43 7.18 19.12
C LYS A 57 14.98 7.00 17.67
N GLU A 58 15.36 5.90 17.02
CA GLU A 58 14.90 5.54 15.68
C GLU A 58 13.37 5.40 15.64
N PHE A 59 12.77 4.73 16.63
CA PHE A 59 11.31 4.62 16.76
C PHE A 59 10.62 5.99 16.81
N ASN A 60 11.13 6.92 17.62
CA ASN A 60 10.54 8.25 17.75
C ASN A 60 10.59 9.01 16.44
N VAL A 61 11.72 8.96 15.72
CA VAL A 61 11.82 9.57 14.38
C VAL A 61 10.81 8.93 13.43
N ASN A 62 10.73 7.61 13.40
CA ASN A 62 9.78 6.86 12.58
C ASN A 62 8.34 7.31 12.84
N ARG A 63 7.94 7.31 14.11
CA ARG A 63 6.60 7.68 14.58
C ARG A 63 6.24 9.12 14.21
N THR A 64 7.18 10.06 14.33
CA THR A 64 6.92 11.47 13.97
C THR A 64 6.71 11.68 12.47
N SER A 65 7.13 10.74 11.63
CA SER A 65 6.97 10.82 10.17
C SER A 65 5.63 10.29 9.65
N MET A 66 4.75 9.79 10.53
CA MET A 66 3.52 9.08 10.16
C MET A 66 2.28 9.64 10.88
N PRO A 67 1.11 9.68 10.21
CA PRO A 67 -0.12 10.24 10.77
C PRO A 67 -0.98 9.25 11.59
N TRP A 68 -0.46 8.04 11.85
CA TRP A 68 -1.22 6.93 12.44
C TRP A 68 -0.65 6.46 13.80
N LEU A 69 -1.27 5.42 14.36
CA LEU A 69 -0.94 4.90 15.68
C LEU A 69 0.32 4.05 15.67
N ALA A 70 0.92 3.82 16.83
CA ALA A 70 2.04 2.91 16.98
C ALA A 70 1.90 2.12 18.29
N ILE A 71 2.31 0.85 18.28
CA ILE A 71 2.53 0.11 19.51
C ILE A 71 3.71 0.76 20.25
N PRO A 72 3.60 1.04 21.56
CA PRO A 72 4.71 1.58 22.33
C PRO A 72 5.98 0.76 22.15
N TYR A 73 7.13 1.43 22.08
CA TYR A 73 8.41 0.76 21.78
C TYR A 73 8.75 -0.33 22.81
N GLU A 74 8.53 -0.10 24.09
CA GLU A 74 8.84 -1.08 25.15
C GLU A 74 7.84 -2.24 25.24
N ASP A 75 6.75 -2.21 24.47
CA ASP A 75 5.74 -3.26 24.50
C ASP A 75 6.19 -4.49 23.70
N ARG A 76 6.29 -5.64 24.39
CA ARG A 76 6.67 -6.93 23.79
C ARG A 76 5.74 -7.39 22.68
N THR A 77 4.51 -6.88 22.65
CA THR A 77 3.50 -7.19 21.61
C THR A 77 4.05 -6.93 20.21
N ARG A 78 4.98 -5.99 20.04
CA ARG A 78 5.67 -5.78 18.76
C ARG A 78 6.36 -7.06 18.26
N HIS A 79 7.09 -7.73 19.14
CA HIS A 79 7.80 -8.97 18.82
C HIS A 79 6.84 -10.15 18.65
N ASP A 80 5.80 -10.23 19.48
CA ASP A 80 4.81 -11.31 19.40
C ASP A 80 4.04 -11.25 18.09
N LEU A 81 3.63 -10.05 17.63
CA LEU A 81 2.96 -9.90 16.34
C LEU A 81 3.87 -10.25 15.16
N CYS A 82 5.16 -9.88 15.20
CA CYS A 82 6.11 -10.31 14.17
C CYS A 82 6.20 -11.84 14.06
N ARG A 83 6.14 -12.55 15.20
CA ARG A 83 6.15 -14.02 15.24
C ARG A 83 4.83 -14.61 14.76
N ILE A 84 3.70 -14.11 15.25
CA ILE A 84 2.34 -14.58 14.90
C ILE A 84 2.10 -14.51 13.39
N PHE A 85 2.53 -13.42 12.76
CA PHE A 85 2.36 -13.21 11.32
C PHE A 85 3.57 -13.65 10.47
N ASP A 86 4.56 -14.34 11.06
CA ASP A 86 5.77 -14.82 10.39
C ASP A 86 6.47 -13.73 9.54
N ILE A 87 6.62 -12.54 10.11
CA ILE A 87 7.18 -11.37 9.43
C ILE A 87 8.71 -11.52 9.30
N LYS A 88 9.14 -11.98 8.12
CA LYS A 88 10.56 -12.18 7.79
C LYS A 88 11.24 -11.00 7.11
N LYS A 89 10.46 -10.11 6.49
CA LYS A 89 10.95 -8.96 5.71
C LYS A 89 10.05 -7.76 5.93
N ILE A 90 10.66 -6.57 5.92
CA ILE A 90 9.96 -5.29 6.01
C ILE A 90 10.22 -4.46 4.73
N PRO A 91 9.27 -3.61 4.29
CA PRO A 91 7.96 -3.37 4.91
C PRO A 91 6.99 -4.54 4.69
N ALA A 92 6.20 -4.85 5.70
CA ALA A 92 5.06 -5.77 5.61
C ALA A 92 3.81 -5.09 6.18
N LEU A 93 2.63 -5.44 5.66
CA LEU A 93 1.37 -4.86 6.09
C LEU A 93 0.30 -5.94 6.09
N VAL A 94 -0.28 -6.19 7.27
CA VAL A 94 -1.36 -7.16 7.47
C VAL A 94 -2.65 -6.39 7.70
N PHE A 95 -3.72 -6.73 7.00
CA PHE A 95 -5.04 -6.14 7.22
C PHE A 95 -5.90 -7.07 8.09
N ILE A 96 -6.48 -6.48 9.13
CA ILE A 96 -7.46 -7.09 10.02
C ILE A 96 -8.79 -6.40 9.78
N GLY A 97 -9.85 -7.18 9.62
CA GLY A 97 -11.19 -6.69 9.37
C GLY A 97 -11.93 -6.22 10.61
N PRO A 98 -13.10 -5.60 10.42
CA PRO A 98 -13.98 -5.17 11.51
C PRO A 98 -14.36 -6.26 12.51
N ASP A 99 -14.34 -7.53 12.09
CA ASP A 99 -14.65 -8.71 12.89
C ASP A 99 -13.43 -9.28 13.63
N GLY A 100 -12.26 -8.62 13.54
CA GLY A 100 -11.02 -9.04 14.17
C GLY A 100 -10.29 -10.16 13.41
N LYS A 101 -10.76 -10.58 12.24
CA LYS A 101 -10.10 -11.61 11.43
C LYS A 101 -9.14 -11.01 10.43
N VAL A 102 -8.12 -11.79 10.06
CA VAL A 102 -7.20 -11.40 9.00
C VAL A 102 -7.94 -11.36 7.67
N ILE A 103 -7.90 -10.20 7.00
CA ILE A 103 -8.37 -10.03 5.62
C ILE A 103 -7.27 -10.41 4.65
N SER A 104 -6.03 -9.97 4.90
CA SER A 104 -4.91 -10.18 3.99
C SER A 104 -3.56 -10.05 4.70
N LEU A 105 -2.63 -10.93 4.34
CA LEU A 105 -1.21 -10.82 4.73
C LEU A 105 -0.37 -10.02 3.73
N ASP A 106 -0.92 -9.79 2.52
CA ASP A 106 -0.26 -9.13 1.39
C ASP A 106 -0.68 -7.66 1.25
N GLY A 107 -1.01 -7.00 2.36
CA GLY A 107 -1.50 -5.63 2.36
C GLY A 107 -0.52 -4.64 1.71
N LYS A 108 0.79 -4.90 1.78
CA LYS A 108 1.81 -4.09 1.10
C LYS A 108 1.65 -4.15 -0.41
N PHE A 109 1.37 -5.33 -0.97
CA PHE A 109 1.09 -5.46 -2.40
C PHE A 109 -0.20 -4.75 -2.78
N MET A 110 -1.27 -4.91 -2.00
CA MET A 110 -2.57 -4.29 -2.29
C MET A 110 -2.48 -2.76 -2.32
N VAL A 111 -1.83 -2.17 -1.32
CA VAL A 111 -1.56 -0.72 -1.26
C VAL A 111 -0.67 -0.28 -2.42
N SER A 112 0.42 -1.01 -2.69
CA SER A 112 1.36 -0.63 -3.75
C SER A 112 0.76 -0.69 -5.14
N SER A 113 -0.12 -1.65 -5.39
CA SER A 113 -0.72 -1.89 -6.70
C SER A 113 -1.96 -1.03 -6.94
N TYR A 114 -2.86 -0.91 -5.97
CA TYR A 114 -4.19 -0.30 -6.19
C TYR A 114 -4.49 0.89 -5.28
N GLY A 115 -3.62 1.20 -4.32
CA GLY A 115 -3.80 2.34 -3.41
C GLY A 115 -5.09 2.24 -2.59
N ALA A 116 -5.80 3.37 -2.43
CA ALA A 116 -7.04 3.45 -1.66
C ALA A 116 -8.21 2.67 -2.29
N GLU A 117 -8.18 2.45 -3.61
CA GLU A 117 -9.23 1.69 -4.31
C GLU A 117 -9.29 0.23 -3.86
N ALA A 118 -8.20 -0.31 -3.31
CA ALA A 118 -8.18 -1.65 -2.73
C ALA A 118 -9.07 -1.79 -1.50
N PHE A 119 -9.44 -0.71 -0.80
CA PHE A 119 -10.27 -0.79 0.41
C PHE A 119 -11.60 -1.52 0.12
N PRO A 120 -12.04 -2.47 0.98
CA PRO A 120 -11.55 -2.82 2.32
C PRO A 120 -10.42 -3.86 2.37
N PHE A 121 -9.63 -3.94 1.30
CA PHE A 121 -8.45 -4.80 1.13
C PHE A 121 -8.76 -6.29 1.11
N THR A 122 -9.99 -6.67 0.74
CA THR A 122 -10.39 -8.07 0.57
C THR A 122 -9.95 -8.62 -0.76
N GLU A 123 -9.71 -9.93 -0.82
CA GLU A 123 -9.41 -10.60 -2.09
C GLU A 123 -10.51 -10.41 -3.14
N SER A 124 -11.78 -10.40 -2.73
CA SER A 124 -12.90 -10.12 -3.64
C SER A 124 -12.77 -8.75 -4.28
N ARG A 125 -12.44 -7.72 -3.50
CA ARG A 125 -12.23 -6.36 -4.01
C ARG A 125 -11.06 -6.31 -4.98
N ILE A 126 -9.97 -7.02 -4.68
CA ILE A 126 -8.83 -7.10 -5.59
C ILE A 126 -9.21 -7.80 -6.90
N ARG A 127 -9.99 -8.89 -6.86
CA ARG A 127 -10.49 -9.55 -8.07
C ARG A 127 -11.36 -8.62 -8.92
N ASP A 128 -12.22 -7.84 -8.29
CA ASP A 128 -13.08 -6.87 -9.01
C ASP A 128 -12.25 -5.78 -9.69
N LEU A 129 -11.24 -5.25 -9.00
CA LEU A 129 -10.31 -4.27 -9.58
C LEU A 129 -9.53 -4.85 -10.76
N GLU A 130 -9.00 -6.07 -10.60
CA GLU A 130 -8.28 -6.76 -11.67
C GLU A 130 -9.17 -7.05 -12.89
N ALA A 131 -10.43 -7.44 -12.68
CA ALA A 131 -11.39 -7.64 -13.76
C ALA A 131 -11.73 -6.33 -14.48
N ALA A 132 -11.92 -5.23 -13.73
CA ALA A 132 -12.16 -3.92 -14.30
C ALA A 132 -10.97 -3.42 -15.13
N LEU A 133 -9.75 -3.57 -14.60
CA LEU A 133 -8.53 -3.22 -15.32
C LEU A 133 -8.38 -4.02 -16.60
N ARG A 134 -8.61 -5.34 -16.57
CA ARG A 134 -8.56 -6.18 -17.78
C ARG A 134 -9.53 -5.67 -18.86
N LYS A 135 -10.77 -5.40 -18.48
CA LYS A 135 -11.78 -4.86 -19.40
C LYS A 135 -11.37 -3.50 -19.97
N GLU A 136 -10.74 -2.65 -19.18
CA GLU A 136 -10.17 -1.37 -19.65
C GLU A 136 -9.06 -1.62 -20.68
N GLY A 137 -8.10 -2.49 -20.38
CA GLY A 137 -7.00 -2.84 -21.28
C GLY A 137 -7.49 -3.44 -22.60
N ASP A 138 -8.50 -4.31 -22.56
CA ASP A 138 -9.12 -4.91 -23.74
C ASP A 138 -9.83 -3.88 -24.64
N ALA A 139 -10.25 -2.75 -24.06
CA ALA A 139 -10.89 -1.64 -24.78
C ALA A 139 -9.89 -0.62 -25.35
N LEU A 140 -8.62 -0.67 -24.93
CA LEU A 140 -7.56 0.21 -25.43
C LEU A 140 -6.94 -0.35 -26.73
N PRO A 141 -6.39 0.53 -27.61
CA PRO A 141 -5.56 0.08 -28.71
C PRO A 141 -4.41 -0.77 -28.18
N GLN A 142 -4.16 -1.94 -28.79
CA GLN A 142 -3.07 -2.83 -28.37
C GLN A 142 -1.69 -2.28 -28.78
N GLN A 143 -1.68 -1.36 -29.74
CA GLN A 143 -0.47 -0.75 -30.27
C GLN A 143 -0.78 0.61 -30.88
N VAL A 144 0.18 1.53 -30.81
CA VAL A 144 0.07 2.89 -31.34
C VAL A 144 1.37 3.33 -32.03
N GLU A 145 1.23 4.18 -33.04
CA GLU A 145 2.36 4.93 -33.62
C GLU A 145 2.49 6.26 -32.86
N ASP A 146 3.70 6.63 -32.45
CA ASP A 146 3.96 7.88 -31.75
C ASP A 146 5.03 8.71 -32.48
N VAL A 147 4.81 10.01 -32.65
CA VAL A 147 5.70 10.88 -33.44
C VAL A 147 7.10 11.00 -32.82
N LYS A 148 7.25 10.76 -31.52
CA LYS A 148 8.55 10.79 -30.82
C LYS A 148 9.24 9.43 -30.83
N HIS A 149 8.58 8.37 -31.29
CA HIS A 149 9.13 7.01 -31.35
C HIS A 149 9.10 6.51 -32.80
N GLU A 150 10.27 6.20 -33.37
CA GLU A 150 10.38 5.65 -34.73
C GLU A 150 9.89 4.19 -34.86
N HIS A 151 9.17 3.68 -33.86
CA HIS A 151 8.65 2.32 -33.80
C HIS A 151 7.27 2.27 -33.13
N VAL A 152 6.56 1.16 -33.35
CA VAL A 152 5.25 0.91 -32.75
C VAL A 152 5.41 0.67 -31.25
N LEU A 153 4.63 1.40 -30.45
CA LEU A 153 4.53 1.18 -29.02
C LEU A 153 3.43 0.18 -28.73
N LYS A 154 3.67 -0.76 -27.81
CA LYS A 154 2.67 -1.74 -27.39
C LYS A 154 2.07 -1.37 -26.05
N LEU A 155 0.79 -1.71 -25.88
CA LEU A 155 0.11 -1.59 -24.60
C LEU A 155 0.70 -2.59 -23.61
N ASP A 156 1.22 -2.09 -22.50
CA ASP A 156 1.76 -2.88 -21.41
C ASP A 156 1.16 -2.46 -20.06
N ARG A 157 1.23 -3.39 -19.11
CA ARG A 157 0.72 -3.21 -17.76
C ARG A 157 1.80 -2.69 -16.82
N ALA A 158 1.82 -1.38 -16.60
CA ALA A 158 2.80 -0.74 -15.73
C ALA A 158 2.20 -0.43 -14.34
N LYS A 159 2.91 -0.77 -13.26
CA LYS A 159 2.48 -0.42 -11.88
C LYS A 159 2.42 1.09 -11.66
N ALA A 160 3.42 1.80 -12.15
CA ALA A 160 3.51 3.25 -12.18
C ALA A 160 4.54 3.65 -13.24
N TYR A 161 4.31 4.79 -13.87
CA TYR A 161 5.22 5.36 -14.86
C TYR A 161 5.13 6.89 -14.84
N VAL A 162 6.12 7.56 -15.41
CA VAL A 162 6.04 8.97 -15.74
C VAL A 162 5.89 9.05 -17.26
N CYS A 163 4.80 9.63 -17.72
CA CYS A 163 4.55 9.76 -19.16
C CYS A 163 5.60 10.67 -19.79
N ASP A 164 6.28 10.22 -20.83
CA ASP A 164 7.33 11.01 -21.48
C ASP A 164 6.82 12.25 -22.20
N ALA A 165 5.56 12.24 -22.62
CA ALA A 165 4.92 13.37 -23.28
C ALA A 165 4.49 14.46 -22.30
N CYS A 166 3.70 14.12 -21.28
CA CYS A 166 3.10 15.12 -20.37
C CYS A 166 3.83 15.26 -19.02
N LYS A 167 4.84 14.42 -18.76
CA LYS A 167 5.62 14.36 -17.51
C LYS A 167 4.78 14.16 -16.25
N LYS A 168 3.53 13.69 -16.40
CA LYS A 168 2.64 13.32 -15.30
C LYS A 168 2.84 11.85 -14.93
N GLN A 169 2.56 11.53 -13.67
CA GLN A 169 2.50 10.15 -13.21
C GLN A 169 1.24 9.47 -13.78
N GLY A 170 1.41 8.22 -14.20
CA GLY A 170 0.33 7.33 -14.62
C GLY A 170 0.48 5.96 -13.98
N LYS A 171 -0.58 5.15 -14.07
CA LYS A 171 -0.64 3.79 -13.51
C LYS A 171 -1.47 2.88 -14.43
N PHE A 172 -1.27 1.58 -14.23
CA PHE A 172 -1.94 0.45 -14.86
C PHE A 172 -1.65 0.23 -16.34
N TRP A 173 -1.84 1.23 -17.20
CA TRP A 173 -1.71 1.08 -18.65
C TRP A 173 -0.72 2.09 -19.21
N ALA A 174 0.28 1.60 -19.95
CA ALA A 174 1.24 2.44 -20.64
C ALA A 174 1.49 1.90 -22.04
N PHE A 175 1.79 2.80 -22.98
CA PHE A 175 2.39 2.42 -24.25
C PHE A 175 3.90 2.50 -24.09
N SER A 176 4.59 1.37 -24.28
CA SER A 176 6.03 1.28 -24.10
C SER A 176 6.72 0.80 -25.37
N CYS A 177 7.97 1.22 -25.54
CA CYS A 177 8.88 0.60 -26.49
C CYS A 177 9.02 -0.88 -26.09
N ASP A 178 8.96 -1.80 -27.05
CA ASP A 178 9.40 -3.17 -26.78
C ASP A 178 10.86 -3.12 -26.26
N VAL A 179 11.13 -3.83 -25.15
CA VAL A 179 12.50 -4.06 -24.66
C VAL A 179 13.13 -5.21 -25.43
#